data_AF-A0AAV6A1C0-F1
#
_entry.id   AF-A0AAV6A1C0-F1
#
_cell.length_a   1.000
_cell.length_b   1.000
_cell.length_c   1.000
_cell.angle_alpha   90.00
_cell.angle_beta   90.00
_cell.angle_gamma   90.00
#
_symmetry.space_group_name_H-M   'P 1'
#
loop_
_entity.id
_entity.type
_entity.pdbx_description
1 polymer ?
#
loop_
_entity_poly.entity_id
_entity_poly.type
_entity_poly.pdbx_seq_one_letter_code
_entity_poly.pdbx_strand_id
1 'polypeptide(L)'
;MESRLHAEIEPVRLGSRPHAEAEPLPSVTLAEAGRAGARATTGGTSTPWLLSPAIDFWLVCAGGGALLLLIALALVWHGNRELAMADLLLAELHLGATYDAIARRRLWRRMPVTVFVVPLAIVAATYAVSLQGHPVLVVTAIVYVGAWHRGRQSLGIARHYQRQVGGPVSAWHRRLFSAAVYLPMIAALAYFTATSPVWEGEEYLAYPLAPGLVWTLAALAGASLALYLGWTTGRTGLAVASGASTVHPAERWLVVANAVAFGSAYVIGAWTEGFLLVMVIHHEIQYLAFTFGIARRHAPAGIGRLARNVRLLLSFSLWPLVGIGSWALCQGWDPPEALLPFLSAGLLAHYWLDGRIWTRRARNLSPQ
;
A
#
# COMPACT_ATOMS: atom_id res chain seq x y z
N MET A 1 -65.62 -4.17 -42.01
CA MET A 1 -64.84 -3.17 -41.24
C MET A 1 -63.70 -3.93 -40.58
N GLU A 2 -62.68 -4.37 -41.31
CA GLU A 2 -61.61 -3.53 -41.91
C GLU A 2 -61.01 -2.53 -40.93
N SER A 3 -59.70 -2.72 -40.65
CA SER A 3 -58.65 -1.70 -40.47
C SER A 3 -57.76 -2.05 -39.26
N ARG A 4 -56.64 -2.77 -39.48
CA ARG A 4 -55.25 -2.24 -39.57
C ARG A 4 -54.78 -1.66 -38.21
N LEU A 5 -53.68 -2.11 -37.60
CA LEU A 5 -52.36 -2.36 -38.15
C LEU A 5 -51.57 -3.40 -37.34
N HIS A 6 -50.90 -4.26 -38.10
CA HIS A 6 -49.76 -5.07 -37.70
C HIS A 6 -48.57 -4.19 -37.30
N ALA A 7 -47.86 -4.58 -36.25
CA ALA A 7 -46.45 -4.29 -36.09
C ALA A 7 -45.71 -5.64 -36.14
N GLU A 8 -45.08 -5.87 -37.28
CA GLU A 8 -44.20 -7.01 -37.56
C GLU A 8 -42.98 -6.98 -36.63
N ILE A 9 -42.67 -8.16 -36.09
CA ILE A 9 -41.38 -8.48 -35.47
C ILE A 9 -40.45 -8.82 -36.63
N GLU A 10 -39.56 -7.88 -37.01
CA GLU A 10 -38.48 -8.15 -37.94
C GLU A 10 -37.41 -9.04 -37.28
N PRO A 11 -37.02 -10.18 -37.89
CA PRO A 11 -35.85 -10.91 -37.48
C PRO A 11 -34.59 -10.13 -37.90
N VAL A 12 -33.77 -9.75 -36.92
CA VAL A 12 -32.47 -9.10 -37.15
C VAL A 12 -31.62 -9.99 -38.05
N ARG A 13 -31.45 -9.55 -39.31
CA ARG A 13 -30.45 -10.10 -40.23
C ARG A 13 -29.07 -9.91 -39.61
N LEU A 14 -28.37 -11.02 -39.38
CA LEU A 14 -26.92 -11.05 -39.15
C LEU A 14 -26.22 -10.55 -40.42
N GLY A 15 -26.06 -9.24 -40.51
CA GLY A 15 -25.18 -8.61 -41.48
C GLY A 15 -23.74 -8.98 -41.15
N SER A 16 -23.13 -9.79 -42.02
CA SER A 16 -21.69 -10.03 -42.09
C SER A 16 -20.96 -8.70 -42.21
N ARG A 17 -20.39 -8.21 -41.10
CA ARG A 17 -19.42 -7.12 -41.14
C ARG A 17 -18.12 -7.65 -41.78
N PRO A 18 -17.55 -6.93 -42.75
CA PRO A 18 -16.24 -7.29 -43.29
C PRO A 18 -15.19 -7.19 -42.17
N HIS A 19 -14.23 -8.12 -42.19
CA HIS A 19 -13.04 -8.06 -41.35
C HIS A 19 -12.38 -6.68 -41.49
N ALA A 20 -12.50 -5.86 -40.45
CA ALA A 20 -11.65 -4.70 -40.32
C ALA A 20 -10.24 -5.22 -40.04
N GLU A 21 -9.40 -5.16 -41.06
CA GLU A 21 -7.95 -5.31 -40.93
C GLU A 21 -7.49 -4.38 -39.80
N ALA A 22 -6.84 -4.97 -38.79
CA ALA A 22 -6.26 -4.22 -37.71
C ALA A 22 -5.19 -3.27 -38.28
N GLU A 23 -5.43 -1.97 -38.19
CA GLU A 23 -4.40 -0.97 -38.45
C GLU A 23 -3.15 -1.33 -37.64
N PRO A 24 -1.98 -1.48 -38.28
CA PRO A 24 -0.76 -1.76 -37.56
C PRO A 24 -0.45 -0.56 -36.66
N LEU A 25 -0.34 -0.84 -35.36
CA LEU A 25 0.12 0.12 -34.36
C LEU A 25 1.41 0.80 -34.88
N PRO A 26 1.52 2.14 -34.79
CA PRO A 26 2.70 2.84 -35.28
C PRO A 26 3.94 2.28 -34.59
N SER A 27 4.88 1.79 -35.41
CA SER A 27 6.16 1.26 -34.95
C SER A 27 6.96 2.42 -34.35
N VAL A 28 6.88 2.58 -33.03
CA VAL A 28 7.78 3.49 -32.30
C VAL A 28 9.19 2.97 -32.51
N THR A 29 9.97 3.70 -33.30
CA THR A 29 11.36 3.34 -33.56
C THR A 29 12.14 3.41 -32.25
N LEU A 30 13.08 2.47 -32.04
CA LEU A 30 13.97 2.47 -30.87
C LEU A 30 14.70 3.82 -30.69
N ALA A 31 14.90 4.57 -31.78
CA ALA A 31 15.47 5.90 -31.79
C ALA A 31 14.55 6.99 -31.20
N GLU A 32 13.23 6.84 -31.29
CA GLU A 32 12.24 7.75 -30.67
C GLU A 32 11.99 7.40 -29.20
N ALA A 33 12.01 6.12 -28.84
CA ALA A 33 12.04 5.68 -27.45
C ALA A 33 13.32 6.18 -26.73
N GLY A 34 14.46 6.16 -27.43
CA GLY A 34 15.73 6.71 -26.96
C GLY A 34 15.69 8.24 -26.78
N ARG A 35 15.05 8.97 -27.70
CA ARG A 35 14.89 10.44 -27.59
C ARG A 35 13.90 10.87 -26.51
N ALA A 36 12.85 10.09 -26.25
CA ALA A 36 11.95 10.30 -25.11
C ALA A 36 12.63 10.00 -23.77
N GLY A 37 13.54 9.01 -23.72
CA GLY A 37 14.42 8.75 -22.59
C GLY A 37 15.45 9.86 -22.36
N ALA A 38 16.02 10.43 -23.43
CA ALA A 38 17.03 11.49 -23.36
C ALA A 38 16.45 12.89 -23.03
N ARG A 39 15.16 13.15 -23.29
CA ARG A 39 14.49 14.38 -22.81
C ARG A 39 14.09 14.32 -21.34
N ALA A 40 14.06 13.14 -20.73
CA ALA A 40 13.84 13.00 -19.29
C ALA A 40 15.10 13.27 -18.45
N THR A 41 16.27 13.40 -19.07
CA THR A 41 17.57 13.54 -18.40
C THR A 41 18.08 14.98 -18.22
N THR A 42 17.30 16.01 -18.59
CA THR A 42 17.72 17.42 -18.44
C THR A 42 16.91 18.19 -17.38
N GLY A 43 16.66 17.57 -16.23
CA GLY A 43 16.00 18.23 -15.10
C GLY A 43 16.24 17.53 -13.77
N GLY A 44 17.35 17.84 -13.11
CA GLY A 44 17.68 17.40 -11.74
C GLY A 44 18.37 16.03 -11.69
N THR A 45 19.55 15.99 -11.05
CA THR A 45 20.26 14.75 -10.74
C THR A 45 19.36 13.83 -9.88
N SER A 46 18.65 12.90 -10.52
CA SER A 46 17.79 11.95 -9.81
C SER A 46 18.68 10.98 -9.05
N THR A 47 18.94 11.27 -7.77
CA THR A 47 19.61 10.32 -6.91
C THR A 47 18.79 9.03 -6.87
N PRO A 48 19.43 7.84 -6.97
CA PRO A 48 18.68 6.58 -6.93
C PRO A 48 18.01 6.33 -5.57
N TRP A 49 18.51 7.01 -4.53
CA TRP A 49 18.03 6.96 -3.15
C TRP A 49 17.22 8.21 -2.78
N LEU A 50 16.06 7.98 -2.17
CA LEU A 50 15.07 8.95 -1.73
C LEU A 50 15.67 10.06 -0.87
N LEU A 51 16.34 9.69 0.23
CA LEU A 51 17.01 10.59 1.16
C LEU A 51 18.53 10.39 1.13
N SER A 52 18.98 9.17 1.44
CA SER A 52 20.36 8.71 1.33
C SER A 52 20.38 7.18 1.42
N PRO A 53 21.43 6.48 0.96
CA PRO A 53 21.50 5.02 1.05
C PRO A 53 21.29 4.51 2.48
N ALA A 54 21.93 5.14 3.47
CA ALA A 54 21.83 4.74 4.87
C ALA A 54 20.45 5.00 5.47
N ILE A 55 19.88 6.19 5.23
CA ILE A 55 18.56 6.55 5.77
C ILE A 55 17.46 5.71 5.13
N ASP A 56 17.53 5.52 3.81
CA ASP A 56 16.55 4.72 3.08
C ASP A 56 16.63 3.25 3.50
N PHE A 57 17.84 2.71 3.67
CA PHE A 57 18.02 1.35 4.19
C PHE A 57 17.35 1.20 5.55
N TRP A 58 17.73 2.04 6.52
CA TRP A 58 17.23 1.90 7.88
C TRP A 58 15.75 2.21 7.99
N LEU A 59 15.26 3.32 7.45
CA LEU A 59 13.89 3.77 7.71
C LEU A 59 12.88 3.33 6.66
N VAL A 60 13.27 3.30 5.38
CA VAL A 60 12.34 3.01 4.27
C VAL A 60 12.35 1.53 3.88
N CYS A 61 13.45 0.81 4.07
CA CYS A 61 13.57 -0.59 3.62
C CYS A 61 13.51 -1.59 4.77
N ALA A 62 14.17 -1.28 5.89
CA ALA A 62 14.19 -2.11 7.10
C ALA A 62 13.21 -1.63 8.18
N GLY A 63 12.45 -0.55 7.94
CA GLY A 63 11.41 -0.05 8.85
C GLY A 63 11.90 0.45 10.22
N GLY A 64 13.17 0.84 10.37
CA GLY A 64 13.78 1.23 11.64
C GLY A 64 14.04 0.04 12.59
N GLY A 65 14.08 -1.18 12.04
CA GLY A 65 13.89 -2.45 12.73
C GLY A 65 14.91 -2.92 13.78
N ALA A 66 15.85 -2.09 14.24
CA ALA A 66 16.74 -2.46 15.35
C ALA A 66 16.41 -1.68 16.63
N LEU A 67 16.28 -0.37 16.55
CA LEU A 67 15.96 0.49 17.70
C LEU A 67 14.52 0.28 18.17
N LEU A 68 13.59 0.10 17.24
CA LEU A 68 12.18 -0.11 17.56
C LEU A 68 11.89 -1.52 18.03
N LEU A 69 12.70 -2.51 17.61
CA LEU A 69 12.64 -3.87 18.14
C LEU A 69 13.15 -3.92 19.59
N LEU A 70 14.16 -3.11 19.93
CA LEU A 70 14.66 -2.97 21.31
C LEU A 70 13.66 -2.21 22.20
N ILE A 71 13.02 -1.17 21.68
CA ILE A 71 11.94 -0.44 22.37
C ILE A 71 10.71 -1.37 22.53
N ALA A 72 10.39 -2.16 21.52
CA ALA A 72 9.34 -3.18 21.57
C ALA A 72 9.57 -4.22 22.66
N LEU A 73 10.78 -4.76 22.75
CA LEU A 73 11.19 -5.69 23.80
C LEU A 73 11.13 -5.03 25.19
N ALA A 74 11.52 -3.76 25.32
CA ALA A 74 11.45 -3.01 26.58
C ALA A 74 10.01 -2.70 27.01
N LEU A 75 9.11 -2.43 26.06
CA LEU A 75 7.71 -2.10 26.33
C LEU A 75 6.85 -3.33 26.61
N VAL A 76 7.10 -4.45 25.91
CA VAL A 76 6.53 -5.76 26.27
C VAL A 76 6.92 -6.17 27.71
N TRP A 77 8.09 -5.73 28.18
CA TRP A 77 8.56 -5.98 29.54
C TRP A 77 7.94 -5.05 30.61
N HIS A 78 7.36 -3.90 30.22
CA HIS A 78 6.92 -2.85 31.15
C HIS A 78 5.45 -2.39 31.04
N GLY A 79 4.69 -2.85 30.03
CA GLY A 79 3.21 -2.76 30.01
C GLY A 79 2.58 -2.18 28.73
N ASN A 80 1.33 -2.57 28.45
CA ASN A 80 0.71 -2.48 27.12
C ASN A 80 0.13 -1.10 26.74
N ARG A 81 -0.13 -0.21 27.71
CA ARG A 81 -0.84 1.06 27.43
C ARG A 81 -0.04 2.01 26.54
N GLU A 82 1.27 2.04 26.71
CA GLU A 82 2.15 2.91 25.92
C GLU A 82 2.27 2.43 24.46
N LEU A 83 2.21 1.12 24.24
CA LEU A 83 2.21 0.51 22.90
C LEU A 83 0.93 0.82 22.14
N ALA A 84 -0.23 0.69 22.78
CA ALA A 84 -1.52 1.03 22.17
C ALA A 84 -1.59 2.52 21.77
N MET A 85 -1.06 3.41 22.61
CA MET A 85 -0.99 4.84 22.29
C MET A 85 -0.01 5.10 21.14
N ALA A 86 1.17 4.47 21.14
CA ALA A 86 2.14 4.63 20.06
C ALA A 86 1.60 4.11 18.72
N ASP A 87 0.90 2.98 18.73
CA ASP A 87 0.22 2.42 17.55
C ASP A 87 -0.83 3.38 17.01
N LEU A 88 -1.73 3.87 17.89
CA LEU A 88 -2.73 4.88 17.51
C LEU A 88 -2.08 6.13 16.91
N LEU A 89 -1.04 6.68 17.54
CA LEU A 89 -0.33 7.84 17.03
C LEU A 89 0.29 7.60 15.65
N LEU A 90 0.88 6.42 15.44
CA LEU A 90 1.52 6.05 14.17
C LEU A 90 0.49 5.81 13.07
N ALA A 91 -0.62 5.15 13.38
CA ALA A 91 -1.74 4.94 12.47
C ALA A 91 -2.34 6.28 12.02
N GLU A 92 -2.52 7.23 12.95
CA GLU A 92 -3.02 8.57 12.62
C GLU A 92 -2.01 9.40 11.80
N LEU A 93 -0.71 9.29 12.11
CA LEU A 93 0.36 9.87 11.28
C LEU A 93 0.33 9.31 9.86
N HIS A 94 0.12 8.01 9.72
CA HIS A 94 0.07 7.35 8.43
C HIS A 94 -1.15 7.79 7.63
N LEU A 95 -2.33 7.78 8.25
CA LEU A 95 -3.56 8.28 7.65
C LEU A 95 -3.37 9.72 7.18
N GLY A 96 -2.76 10.54 8.03
CA GLY A 96 -2.37 11.90 7.72
C GLY A 96 -1.44 12.04 6.52
N ALA A 97 -0.43 11.19 6.41
CA ALA A 97 0.49 11.20 5.27
C ALA A 97 -0.23 10.89 3.94
N THR A 98 -1.26 10.04 3.96
CA THR A 98 -2.11 9.75 2.80
C THR A 98 -2.91 10.98 2.37
N TYR A 99 -3.58 11.65 3.32
CA TYR A 99 -4.37 12.85 3.03
C TYR A 99 -3.51 14.05 2.63
N ASP A 100 -2.37 14.25 3.28
CA ASP A 100 -1.37 15.25 2.91
C ASP A 100 -0.87 15.02 1.47
N ALA A 101 -0.62 13.77 1.07
CA ALA A 101 -0.23 13.45 -0.30
C ALA A 101 -1.33 13.73 -1.32
N ILE A 102 -2.59 13.40 -1.01
CA ILE A 102 -3.77 13.80 -1.80
C ILE A 102 -3.80 15.31 -1.94
N ALA A 103 -3.55 16.02 -0.84
CA ALA A 103 -3.74 17.44 -0.78
C ALA A 103 -2.70 18.25 -1.54
N ARG A 104 -1.43 17.97 -1.27
CA ARG A 104 -0.32 18.64 -1.95
C ARG A 104 -0.35 18.42 -3.46
N ARG A 105 -0.75 17.24 -3.91
CA ARG A 105 -0.85 16.91 -5.35
C ARG A 105 -2.18 17.29 -5.98
N ARG A 106 -3.12 17.84 -5.19
CA ARG A 106 -4.48 18.19 -5.61
C ARG A 106 -5.19 17.04 -6.33
N LEU A 107 -4.98 15.80 -5.85
CA LEU A 107 -5.51 14.60 -6.51
C LEU A 107 -7.04 14.61 -6.57
N TRP A 108 -7.69 15.27 -5.62
CA TRP A 108 -9.14 15.46 -5.64
C TRP A 108 -9.67 16.13 -6.90
N ARG A 109 -8.88 17.00 -7.57
CA ARG A 109 -9.28 17.65 -8.83
C ARG A 109 -9.11 16.73 -10.04
N ARG A 110 -8.12 15.84 -9.99
CA ARG A 110 -7.67 15.04 -11.15
C ARG A 110 -8.18 13.59 -11.10
N MET A 111 -8.58 13.12 -9.94
CA MET A 111 -9.10 11.78 -9.67
C MET A 111 -10.32 11.85 -8.73
N PRO A 112 -11.35 12.67 -9.02
CA PRO A 112 -12.47 12.90 -8.10
C PRO A 112 -13.23 11.62 -7.75
N VAL A 113 -13.37 10.69 -8.70
CA VAL A 113 -14.00 9.38 -8.45
C VAL A 113 -13.21 8.60 -7.40
N THR A 114 -11.89 8.58 -7.50
CA THR A 114 -11.03 7.83 -6.56
C THR A 114 -10.98 8.49 -5.19
N VAL A 115 -10.94 9.82 -5.14
CA VAL A 115 -10.70 10.59 -3.91
C VAL A 115 -11.98 10.92 -3.14
N PHE A 116 -13.12 11.06 -3.82
CA PHE A 116 -14.39 11.41 -3.17
C PHE A 116 -15.48 10.36 -3.37
N VAL A 117 -15.79 10.01 -4.62
CA VAL A 117 -16.97 9.17 -4.90
C VAL A 117 -16.85 7.80 -4.26
N VAL A 118 -15.70 7.13 -4.41
CA VAL A 118 -15.51 5.79 -3.83
C VAL A 118 -15.42 5.84 -2.30
N PRO A 119 -14.64 6.73 -1.66
CA PRO A 119 -14.71 6.88 -0.20
C PRO A 119 -16.11 7.16 0.35
N LEU A 120 -16.90 8.01 -0.32
CA LEU A 120 -18.28 8.25 0.07
C LEU A 120 -19.16 7.00 -0.09
N ALA A 121 -18.96 6.23 -1.16
CA ALA A 121 -19.65 4.96 -1.35
C ALA A 121 -19.25 3.92 -0.29
N ILE A 122 -17.98 3.90 0.13
CA ILE A 122 -17.50 3.06 1.24
C ILE A 122 -18.22 3.45 2.52
N VAL A 123 -18.27 4.75 2.86
CA VAL A 123 -19.03 5.24 4.04
C VAL A 123 -20.49 4.80 3.97
N ALA A 124 -21.18 5.10 2.86
CA ALA A 124 -22.59 4.73 2.70
C ALA A 124 -22.82 3.21 2.82
N ALA A 125 -21.95 2.39 2.21
CA ALA A 125 -22.04 0.94 2.28
C ALA A 125 -21.77 0.41 3.70
N THR A 126 -20.75 0.93 4.39
CA THR A 126 -20.44 0.57 5.77
C THR A 126 -21.63 0.89 6.69
N TYR A 127 -22.23 2.07 6.56
CA TYR A 127 -23.44 2.42 7.30
C TYR A 127 -24.61 1.51 6.97
N ALA A 128 -24.89 1.26 5.68
CA ALA A 128 -26.00 0.40 5.28
C ALA A 128 -25.87 -1.02 5.84
N VAL A 129 -24.65 -1.59 5.81
CA VAL A 129 -24.38 -2.93 6.35
C VAL A 129 -24.48 -2.95 7.88
N SER A 130 -23.93 -1.96 8.58
CA SER A 130 -24.03 -1.86 10.04
C SER A 130 -25.48 -1.68 10.51
N LEU A 131 -26.25 -0.80 9.86
CA LEU A 131 -27.66 -0.54 10.21
C LEU A 131 -28.59 -1.73 9.92
N GLN A 132 -28.21 -2.62 9.01
CA GLN A 132 -28.93 -3.89 8.78
C GLN A 132 -28.57 -4.98 9.80
N GLY A 133 -27.75 -4.67 10.82
CA GLY A 133 -27.35 -5.64 11.84
C GLY A 133 -26.26 -6.60 11.37
N HIS A 134 -25.43 -6.20 10.40
CA HIS A 134 -24.34 -7.02 9.88
C HIS A 134 -22.93 -6.43 10.11
N PRO A 135 -22.59 -5.91 11.32
CA PRO A 135 -21.27 -5.30 11.57
C PRO A 135 -20.10 -6.28 11.38
N VAL A 136 -20.32 -7.59 11.59
CA VAL A 136 -19.35 -8.65 11.33
C VAL A 136 -18.79 -8.62 9.90
N LEU A 137 -19.59 -8.22 8.91
CA LEU A 137 -19.15 -8.10 7.52
C LEU A 137 -18.20 -6.92 7.31
N VAL A 138 -18.41 -5.82 8.06
CA VAL A 138 -17.53 -4.65 8.05
C VAL A 138 -16.18 -5.02 8.67
N VAL A 139 -16.19 -5.66 9.85
CA VAL A 139 -14.96 -6.13 10.52
C VAL A 139 -14.21 -7.12 9.63
N THR A 140 -14.93 -8.06 9.01
CA THR A 140 -14.35 -8.98 8.02
C THR A 140 -13.68 -8.22 6.87
N ALA A 141 -14.36 -7.22 6.29
CA ALA A 141 -13.77 -6.42 5.23
C ALA A 141 -12.48 -5.71 5.69
N ILE A 142 -12.47 -5.13 6.90
CA ILE A 142 -11.28 -4.48 7.47
C ILE A 142 -10.12 -5.46 7.58
N VAL A 143 -10.33 -6.64 8.15
CA VAL A 143 -9.27 -7.66 8.33
C VAL A 143 -8.65 -8.07 7.00
N TYR A 144 -9.48 -8.47 6.03
CA TYR A 144 -8.99 -9.01 4.75
C TYR A 144 -8.41 -7.91 3.84
N VAL A 145 -9.05 -6.74 3.76
CA VAL A 145 -8.54 -5.61 2.96
C VAL A 145 -7.31 -5.00 3.62
N GLY A 146 -7.23 -4.96 4.95
CA GLY A 146 -6.09 -4.47 5.70
C GLY A 146 -4.83 -5.28 5.43
N ALA A 147 -4.91 -6.62 5.46
CA ALA A 147 -3.79 -7.48 5.08
C ALA A 147 -3.30 -7.18 3.65
N TRP A 148 -4.23 -7.03 2.71
CA TRP A 148 -3.92 -6.68 1.32
C TRP A 148 -3.27 -5.30 1.19
N HIS A 149 -3.80 -4.29 1.88
CA HIS A 149 -3.29 -2.93 1.91
C HIS A 149 -1.82 -2.91 2.35
N ARG A 150 -1.49 -3.57 3.47
CA ARG A 150 -0.12 -3.63 4.00
C ARG A 150 0.88 -4.21 3.00
N GLY A 151 0.56 -5.35 2.38
CA GLY A 151 1.43 -5.96 1.35
C GLY A 151 1.54 -5.12 0.08
N ARG A 152 0.44 -4.51 -0.37
CA ARG A 152 0.40 -3.63 -1.55
C ARG A 152 1.20 -2.35 -1.35
N GLN A 153 1.27 -1.82 -0.14
CA GLN A 153 2.09 -0.67 0.18
C GLN A 153 3.58 -0.98 0.02
N SER A 154 4.06 -2.05 0.66
CA SER A 154 5.45 -2.51 0.53
C SER A 154 5.83 -2.77 -0.94
N LEU A 155 4.91 -3.38 -1.70
CA LEU A 155 5.06 -3.53 -3.15
C LEU A 155 5.19 -2.19 -3.87
N GLY A 156 4.37 -1.20 -3.51
CA GLY A 156 4.38 0.15 -4.09
C GLY A 156 5.70 0.88 -3.86
N ILE A 157 6.25 0.79 -2.65
CA ILE A 157 7.54 1.35 -2.26
C ILE A 157 8.67 0.64 -3.01
N ALA A 158 8.68 -0.69 -3.05
CA ALA A 158 9.69 -1.45 -3.81
C ALA A 158 9.66 -1.13 -5.31
N ARG A 159 8.46 -0.99 -5.88
CA ARG A 159 8.26 -0.53 -7.27
C ARG A 159 8.76 0.90 -7.49
N HIS A 160 8.80 1.75 -6.47
CA HIS A 160 9.44 3.06 -6.57
C HIS A 160 10.93 2.92 -6.85
N TYR A 161 11.65 2.15 -6.03
CA TYR A 161 13.08 1.93 -6.20
C TYR A 161 13.43 1.18 -7.48
N GLN A 162 12.64 0.17 -7.87
CA GLN A 162 12.79 -0.49 -9.17
C GLN A 162 12.85 0.50 -10.33
N ARG A 163 11.98 1.52 -10.33
CA ARG A 163 11.94 2.52 -11.40
C ARG A 163 13.17 3.41 -11.44
N GLN A 164 13.86 3.61 -10.31
CA GLN A 164 15.10 4.40 -10.26
C GLN A 164 16.27 3.70 -10.99
N VAL A 165 16.16 2.39 -11.24
CA VAL A 165 17.16 1.59 -11.99
C VAL A 165 16.60 1.04 -13.30
N GLY A 166 15.53 1.64 -13.85
CA GLY A 166 14.96 1.26 -15.15
C GLY A 166 13.87 0.17 -15.10
N GLY A 167 13.51 -0.33 -13.92
CA GLY A 167 12.42 -1.28 -13.71
C GLY A 167 12.90 -2.73 -13.50
N PRO A 168 12.00 -3.73 -13.66
CA PRO A 168 12.37 -5.12 -13.47
C PRO A 168 13.36 -5.59 -14.54
N VAL A 169 14.47 -6.17 -14.08
CA VAL A 169 15.52 -6.80 -14.91
C VAL A 169 14.97 -7.78 -15.96
N SER A 170 13.93 -8.56 -15.66
CA SER A 170 13.34 -9.51 -16.60
C SER A 170 11.89 -9.85 -16.24
N ALA A 171 11.20 -10.57 -17.13
CA ALA A 171 9.88 -11.13 -16.83
C ALA A 171 9.94 -12.12 -15.66
N TRP A 172 11.01 -12.91 -15.58
CA TRP A 172 11.22 -13.84 -14.48
C TRP A 172 11.46 -13.13 -13.15
N HIS A 173 12.29 -12.08 -13.14
CA HIS A 173 12.46 -11.22 -11.98
C HIS A 173 11.12 -10.69 -11.45
N ARG A 174 10.26 -10.21 -12.35
CA ARG A 174 8.94 -9.70 -12.01
C ARG A 174 8.05 -10.76 -11.35
N ARG A 175 8.10 -12.01 -11.82
CA ARG A 175 7.34 -13.14 -11.25
C ARG A 175 7.85 -13.49 -9.86
N LEU A 176 9.16 -13.69 -9.71
CA LEU A 176 9.79 -13.99 -8.43
C LEU A 176 9.52 -12.89 -7.39
N PHE A 177 9.72 -11.63 -7.76
CA PHE A 177 9.43 -10.48 -6.91
C PHE A 177 7.96 -10.45 -6.45
N SER A 178 7.02 -10.70 -7.37
CA SER A 178 5.59 -10.70 -7.02
C SER A 178 5.25 -11.87 -6.09
N ALA A 179 5.78 -13.07 -6.35
CA ALA A 179 5.58 -14.24 -5.50
C ALA A 179 6.14 -14.01 -4.08
N ALA A 180 7.38 -13.50 -3.97
CA ALA A 180 8.04 -13.22 -2.71
C ALA A 180 7.38 -12.09 -1.88
N VAL A 181 6.52 -11.27 -2.48
CA VAL A 181 5.73 -10.26 -1.75
C VAL A 181 4.34 -10.80 -1.38
N TYR A 182 3.63 -11.40 -2.34
CA TYR A 182 2.24 -11.81 -2.12
C TYR A 182 2.08 -13.11 -1.32
N LEU A 183 2.97 -14.10 -1.51
CA LEU A 183 2.83 -15.38 -0.82
C LEU A 183 3.02 -15.26 0.71
N PRO A 184 4.01 -14.52 1.25
CA PRO A 184 4.10 -14.29 2.69
C PRO A 184 2.85 -13.63 3.28
N MET A 185 2.29 -12.65 2.58
CA MET A 185 1.05 -11.97 3.00
C MET A 185 -0.15 -12.92 2.99
N ILE A 186 -0.32 -13.72 1.94
CA ILE A 186 -1.40 -14.73 1.86
C ILE A 186 -1.23 -15.78 2.96
N ALA A 187 -0.01 -16.26 3.19
CA ALA A 187 0.29 -17.22 4.25
C ALA A 187 -0.05 -16.64 5.63
N ALA A 188 0.37 -15.41 5.94
CA ALA A 188 0.05 -14.77 7.21
C ALA A 188 -1.45 -14.53 7.41
N LEU A 189 -2.17 -14.12 6.36
CA LEU A 189 -3.63 -13.98 6.42
C LEU A 189 -4.30 -15.33 6.67
N ALA A 190 -3.90 -16.37 5.94
CA ALA A 190 -4.39 -17.74 6.12
C ALA A 190 -4.11 -18.27 7.54
N TYR A 191 -2.92 -17.99 8.07
CA TYR A 191 -2.59 -18.33 9.45
C TYR A 191 -3.49 -17.59 10.42
N PHE A 192 -3.61 -16.27 10.32
CA PHE A 192 -4.47 -15.45 11.16
C PHE A 192 -5.91 -15.97 11.18
N THR A 193 -6.53 -16.16 9.99
CA THR A 193 -7.93 -16.59 9.88
C THR A 193 -8.17 -18.02 10.36
N ALA A 194 -7.12 -18.86 10.41
CA ALA A 194 -7.22 -20.23 10.90
C ALA A 194 -7.02 -20.37 12.42
N THR A 195 -6.47 -19.34 13.07
CA THR A 195 -5.98 -19.44 14.46
C THR A 195 -6.55 -18.39 15.40
N SER A 196 -7.03 -17.26 14.87
CA SER A 196 -7.62 -16.19 15.64
C SER A 196 -9.13 -16.16 15.45
N PRO A 197 -9.95 -16.41 16.49
CA PRO A 197 -11.41 -16.41 16.36
C PRO A 197 -12.03 -15.01 16.35
N VAL A 198 -11.29 -13.99 16.79
CA VAL A 198 -11.73 -12.58 16.90
C VAL A 198 -10.62 -11.64 16.45
N TRP A 199 -10.96 -10.42 16.03
CA TRP A 199 -10.01 -9.36 15.73
C TRP A 199 -10.25 -8.20 16.70
N GLU A 200 -9.26 -7.87 17.54
CA GLU A 200 -9.37 -6.81 18.56
C GLU A 200 -10.60 -6.98 19.50
N GLY A 201 -11.03 -8.22 19.73
CA GLY A 201 -12.22 -8.54 20.53
C GLY A 201 -13.52 -8.60 19.73
N GLU A 202 -13.51 -8.19 18.47
CA GLU A 202 -14.68 -8.20 17.58
C GLU A 202 -14.77 -9.49 16.76
N GLU A 203 -16.00 -9.95 16.54
CA GLU A 203 -16.27 -11.09 15.66
C GLU A 203 -16.03 -10.74 14.19
N TYR A 204 -15.51 -11.71 13.44
CA TYR A 204 -15.37 -11.62 11.99
C TYR A 204 -15.55 -13.01 11.36
N LEU A 205 -15.76 -13.05 10.04
CA LEU A 205 -15.86 -14.30 9.29
C LEU A 205 -14.47 -14.91 9.10
N ALA A 206 -14.01 -15.61 10.14
CA ALA A 206 -12.82 -16.45 10.10
C ALA A 206 -13.02 -17.60 9.10
N TYR A 207 -11.95 -17.94 8.38
CA TYR A 207 -11.96 -19.07 7.47
C TYR A 207 -11.09 -20.18 8.07
N PRO A 208 -11.69 -21.21 8.69
CA PRO A 208 -10.94 -22.29 9.30
C PRO A 208 -10.26 -23.10 8.20
N LEU A 209 -8.94 -22.96 8.09
CA LEU A 209 -8.14 -23.72 7.14
C LEU A 209 -7.57 -24.95 7.85
N ALA A 210 -7.52 -26.07 7.13
CA ALA A 210 -6.84 -27.27 7.62
C ALA A 210 -5.37 -26.93 7.93
N PRO A 211 -4.81 -27.41 9.07
CA PRO A 211 -3.43 -27.08 9.46
C PRO A 211 -2.40 -27.38 8.36
N GLY A 212 -2.59 -28.49 7.62
CA GLY A 212 -1.72 -28.85 6.50
C GLY A 212 -1.69 -27.79 5.37
N LEU A 213 -2.82 -27.14 5.09
CA LEU A 213 -2.90 -26.08 4.09
C LEU A 213 -2.17 -24.81 4.56
N VAL A 214 -2.35 -24.42 5.83
CA VAL A 214 -1.68 -23.26 6.45
C VAL A 214 -0.16 -23.39 6.39
N TRP A 215 0.37 -24.57 6.73
CA TRP A 215 1.81 -24.85 6.66
C TRP A 215 2.33 -25.03 5.23
N THR A 216 1.51 -25.54 4.31
CA THR A 216 1.86 -25.57 2.88
C THR A 216 2.02 -24.15 2.33
N LEU A 217 1.13 -23.22 2.66
CA LEU A 217 1.26 -21.81 2.27
C LEU A 217 2.51 -21.17 2.87
N ALA A 218 2.85 -21.48 4.13
CA ALA A 218 4.08 -21.02 4.76
C ALA A 218 5.33 -21.54 4.02
N ALA A 219 5.35 -22.82 3.67
CA ALA A 219 6.44 -23.43 2.91
C ALA A 219 6.59 -22.81 1.52
N LEU A 220 5.48 -22.58 0.80
CA LEU A 220 5.47 -21.90 -0.49
C LEU A 220 5.97 -20.45 -0.38
N ALA A 221 5.57 -19.74 0.67
CA ALA A 221 6.06 -18.38 0.96
C ALA A 221 7.57 -18.39 1.18
N GLY A 222 8.09 -19.27 2.04
CA GLY A 222 9.53 -19.44 2.28
C GLY A 222 10.31 -19.82 1.02
N ALA A 223 9.81 -20.77 0.24
CA ALA A 223 10.41 -21.16 -1.04
C ALA A 223 10.45 -20.00 -2.05
N SER A 224 9.38 -19.22 -2.14
CA SER A 224 9.32 -18.06 -3.04
C SER A 224 10.33 -16.97 -2.67
N LEU A 225 10.50 -16.73 -1.36
CA LEU A 225 11.50 -15.81 -0.85
C LEU A 225 12.91 -16.32 -1.15
N ALA A 226 13.19 -17.59 -0.88
CA ALA A 226 14.49 -18.21 -1.15
C ALA A 226 14.85 -18.15 -2.65
N LEU A 227 13.89 -18.46 -3.53
CA LEU A 227 14.07 -18.35 -4.99
C LEU A 227 14.35 -16.91 -5.42
N TYR A 228 13.63 -15.92 -4.88
CA TYR A 228 13.88 -14.52 -5.17
C TYR A 228 15.27 -14.06 -4.67
N LEU A 229 15.64 -14.39 -3.43
CA LEU A 229 16.93 -14.01 -2.86
C LEU A 229 18.11 -14.69 -3.56
N GLY A 230 17.97 -15.98 -3.89
CA GLY A 230 18.95 -16.73 -4.68
C GLY A 230 19.13 -16.12 -6.06
N TRP A 231 18.01 -15.82 -6.74
CA TRP A 231 18.06 -15.20 -8.06
C TRP A 231 18.61 -13.77 -8.03
N THR A 232 18.35 -12.98 -6.99
CA THR A 232 18.87 -11.59 -6.90
C THR A 232 20.30 -11.50 -6.37
N THR A 233 20.89 -12.61 -5.92
CA THR A 233 22.29 -12.65 -5.45
C THR A 233 23.26 -12.36 -6.60
N GLY A 234 24.21 -11.45 -6.34
CA GLY A 234 25.15 -10.95 -7.35
C GLY A 234 24.53 -10.03 -8.41
N ARG A 235 23.22 -9.75 -8.33
CA ARG A 235 22.50 -8.89 -9.29
C ARG A 235 22.06 -7.55 -8.69
N THR A 236 22.44 -7.25 -7.46
CA THR A 236 22.09 -6.00 -6.77
C THR A 236 23.09 -4.89 -7.07
N GLY A 237 22.60 -3.71 -7.40
CA GLY A 237 23.47 -2.56 -7.66
C GLY A 237 22.70 -1.34 -8.16
N LEU A 238 23.39 -0.21 -8.21
CA LEU A 238 22.89 0.98 -8.89
C LEU A 238 23.33 0.89 -10.35
N ALA A 239 22.46 1.25 -11.30
CA ALA A 239 22.84 1.29 -12.71
C ALA A 239 23.88 2.40 -12.91
N VAL A 240 25.16 2.03 -13.10
CA VAL A 240 26.27 3.01 -13.19
C VAL A 240 26.45 3.54 -14.63
N ALA A 241 26.19 2.72 -15.65
CA ALA A 241 26.13 3.10 -17.06
C ALA A 241 25.60 1.91 -17.89
N SER A 242 25.14 2.17 -19.11
CA SER A 242 24.32 1.29 -19.96
C SER A 242 24.86 -0.14 -20.14
N GLY A 243 24.05 -1.12 -19.73
CA GLY A 243 24.19 -2.54 -20.12
C GLY A 243 23.88 -3.54 -19.01
N ALA A 244 24.24 -3.23 -17.76
CA ALA A 244 23.98 -4.11 -16.64
C ALA A 244 22.57 -3.88 -16.07
N SER A 245 21.70 -4.89 -16.20
CA SER A 245 20.40 -4.88 -15.52
C SER A 245 20.58 -5.26 -14.06
N THR A 246 20.49 -4.28 -13.17
CA THR A 246 20.64 -4.49 -11.71
C THR A 246 19.32 -4.38 -10.97
N VAL A 247 19.22 -5.09 -9.86
CA VAL A 247 18.15 -4.98 -8.87
C VAL A 247 18.54 -3.90 -7.88
N HIS A 248 17.63 -2.96 -7.60
CA HIS A 248 17.92 -1.91 -6.62
C HIS A 248 18.07 -2.55 -5.23
N PRO A 249 19.12 -2.24 -4.43
CA PRO A 249 19.30 -2.87 -3.12
C PRO A 249 18.10 -2.72 -2.18
N ALA A 250 17.45 -1.54 -2.18
CA ALA A 250 16.21 -1.29 -1.45
C ALA A 250 15.09 -2.30 -1.75
N GLU A 251 14.96 -2.74 -3.01
CA GLU A 251 13.93 -3.71 -3.39
C GLU A 251 14.13 -5.03 -2.66
N ARG A 252 15.36 -5.53 -2.62
CA ARG A 252 15.71 -6.77 -1.92
C ARG A 252 15.39 -6.66 -0.43
N TRP A 253 15.77 -5.54 0.20
CA TRP A 253 15.50 -5.31 1.62
C TRP A 253 14.00 -5.18 1.92
N LEU A 254 13.23 -4.51 1.07
CA LEU A 254 11.78 -4.42 1.21
C LEU A 254 11.08 -5.79 1.10
N VAL A 255 11.57 -6.67 0.22
CA VAL A 255 11.04 -8.04 0.12
C VAL A 255 11.35 -8.83 1.40
N VAL A 256 12.57 -8.70 1.94
CA VAL A 256 12.94 -9.33 3.22
C VAL A 256 12.10 -8.78 4.37
N ALA A 257 11.99 -7.45 4.49
CA ALA A 257 11.16 -6.78 5.48
C ALA A 257 9.70 -7.23 5.43
N ASN A 258 9.12 -7.31 4.23
CA ASN A 258 7.76 -7.81 4.03
C ASN A 258 7.63 -9.27 4.49
N ALA A 259 8.59 -10.13 4.16
CA ALA A 259 8.58 -11.51 4.60
C ALA A 259 8.78 -11.67 6.11
N VAL A 260 9.61 -10.84 6.75
CA VAL A 260 9.77 -10.80 8.21
C VAL A 260 8.48 -10.32 8.87
N ALA A 261 7.88 -9.25 8.36
CA ALA A 261 6.65 -8.68 8.89
C ALA A 261 5.54 -9.73 8.93
N PHE A 262 5.23 -10.33 7.77
CA PHE A 262 4.18 -11.34 7.68
C PHE A 262 4.59 -12.70 8.26
N GLY A 263 5.85 -13.12 8.10
CA GLY A 263 6.35 -14.40 8.61
C GLY A 263 6.40 -14.46 10.13
N SER A 264 6.56 -13.32 10.81
CA SER A 264 6.52 -13.25 12.28
C SER A 264 5.21 -13.80 12.85
N ALA A 265 4.10 -13.71 12.12
CA ALA A 265 2.82 -14.34 12.47
C ALA A 265 2.96 -15.81 12.91
N TYR A 266 3.82 -16.57 12.23
CA TYR A 266 4.03 -18.01 12.50
C TYR A 266 4.95 -18.28 13.71
N VAL A 267 5.69 -17.28 14.17
CA VAL A 267 6.66 -17.41 15.26
C VAL A 267 6.09 -16.86 16.57
N ILE A 268 5.46 -15.69 16.50
CA ILE A 268 4.94 -14.97 17.68
C ILE A 268 3.41 -14.93 17.75
N GLY A 269 2.70 -15.50 16.78
CA GLY A 269 1.24 -15.50 16.70
C GLY A 269 0.67 -14.22 16.06
N ALA A 270 -0.26 -14.35 15.12
CA ALA A 270 -0.77 -13.23 14.32
C ALA A 270 -1.75 -12.29 15.04
N TRP A 271 -2.11 -12.61 16.29
CA TRP A 271 -3.05 -11.84 17.12
C TRP A 271 -2.38 -11.36 18.42
N THR A 272 -1.05 -11.41 18.49
CA THR A 272 -0.30 -10.91 19.65
C THR A 272 0.10 -9.46 19.43
N GLU A 273 0.26 -8.72 20.53
CA GLU A 273 0.78 -7.34 20.48
C GLU A 273 2.16 -7.26 19.85
N GLY A 274 2.98 -8.31 20.03
CA GLY A 274 4.28 -8.43 19.36
C GLY A 274 4.15 -8.44 17.84
N PHE A 275 3.14 -9.13 17.29
CA PHE A 275 2.89 -9.12 15.84
C PHE A 275 2.40 -7.76 15.35
N LEU A 276 1.47 -7.12 16.07
CA LEU A 276 1.02 -5.77 15.74
C LEU A 276 2.20 -4.79 15.68
N LEU A 277 3.09 -4.86 16.67
CA LEU A 277 4.28 -4.03 16.74
C LEU A 277 5.25 -4.29 15.58
N VAL A 278 5.47 -5.54 15.20
CA VAL A 278 6.24 -5.89 14.00
C VAL A 278 5.59 -5.29 12.75
N MET A 279 4.26 -5.36 12.63
CA MET A 279 3.53 -4.75 11.52
C MET A 279 3.66 -3.23 11.53
N VAL A 280 3.52 -2.56 12.68
CA VAL A 280 3.69 -1.10 12.81
C VAL A 280 5.05 -0.64 12.29
N ILE A 281 6.12 -1.33 12.68
CA ILE A 281 7.49 -1.02 12.25
C ILE A 281 7.62 -1.15 10.71
N HIS A 282 7.16 -2.25 10.15
CA HIS A 282 7.36 -2.57 8.73
C HIS A 282 6.30 -1.96 7.80
N HIS A 283 5.19 -1.46 8.34
CA HIS A 283 4.10 -0.84 7.60
C HIS A 283 4.04 0.67 7.82
N GLU A 284 3.87 1.12 9.08
CA GLU A 284 3.62 2.52 9.43
C GLU A 284 4.89 3.36 9.27
N ILE A 285 5.96 2.98 9.97
CA ILE A 285 7.21 3.76 10.00
C ILE A 285 7.87 3.75 8.61
N GLN A 286 7.84 2.59 7.96
CA GLN A 286 8.29 2.43 6.58
C GLN A 286 7.56 3.39 5.62
N TYR A 287 6.23 3.50 5.75
CA TYR A 287 5.42 4.38 4.93
C TYR A 287 5.70 5.85 5.23
N LEU A 288 5.76 6.23 6.51
CA LEU A 288 6.04 7.60 6.92
C LEU A 288 7.40 8.09 6.40
N ALA A 289 8.44 7.26 6.50
CA ALA A 289 9.74 7.57 5.96
C ALA A 289 9.70 7.75 4.43
N PHE A 290 8.99 6.85 3.73
CA PHE A 290 8.81 6.94 2.28
C PHE A 290 8.05 8.21 1.85
N THR A 291 6.90 8.49 2.46
CA THR A 291 6.05 9.63 2.12
C THR A 291 6.75 10.96 2.42
N PHE A 292 7.44 11.05 3.55
CA PHE A 292 8.29 12.19 3.90
C PHE A 292 9.39 12.41 2.86
N GLY A 293 10.11 11.35 2.49
CA GLY A 293 11.18 11.46 1.50
C GLY A 293 10.67 11.88 0.11
N ILE A 294 9.51 11.38 -0.31
CA ILE A 294 8.86 11.84 -1.56
C ILE A 294 8.48 13.31 -1.44
N ALA A 295 7.91 13.72 -0.31
CA ALA A 295 7.52 15.10 -0.06
C ALA A 295 8.70 16.05 -0.14
N ARG A 296 9.82 15.68 0.48
CA ARG A 296 11.05 16.46 0.49
C ARG A 296 11.64 16.66 -0.90
N ARG A 297 11.54 15.67 -1.80
CA ARG A 297 12.03 15.79 -3.18
C ARG A 297 11.24 16.77 -4.04
N HIS A 298 9.94 16.91 -3.80
CA HIS A 298 9.05 17.77 -4.58
C HIS A 298 8.79 19.13 -3.92
N ALA A 299 9.46 19.41 -2.79
CA ALA A 299 9.28 20.67 -2.09
C ALA A 299 10.11 21.79 -2.77
N PRO A 300 9.54 23.01 -2.94
CA PRO A 300 10.15 24.08 -3.71
C PRO A 300 11.56 24.43 -3.23
N ALA A 301 12.48 24.69 -4.17
CA ALA A 301 13.90 24.94 -3.90
C ALA A 301 14.19 26.28 -3.20
N GLY A 302 13.23 27.22 -3.15
CA GLY A 302 13.41 28.57 -2.62
C GLY A 302 13.35 28.71 -1.10
N ILE A 303 13.13 27.63 -0.35
CA ILE A 303 13.09 27.64 1.13
C ILE A 303 14.33 26.90 1.65
N GLY A 304 15.04 27.50 2.62
CA GLY A 304 16.19 26.86 3.27
C GLY A 304 15.88 25.43 3.73
N ARG A 305 16.84 24.51 3.59
CA ARG A 305 16.64 23.05 3.80
C ARG A 305 15.98 22.72 5.15
N LEU A 306 16.36 23.43 6.22
CA LEU A 306 15.79 23.25 7.55
C LEU A 306 14.33 23.70 7.62
N ALA A 307 14.03 24.93 7.20
CA ALA A 307 12.67 25.48 7.19
C ALA A 307 11.71 24.64 6.33
N ARG A 308 12.20 24.09 5.22
CA ARG A 308 11.45 23.16 4.36
C ARG A 308 11.10 21.86 5.08
N ASN A 309 12.06 21.26 5.78
CA ASN A 309 11.83 20.03 6.53
C ASN A 309 10.87 20.27 7.70
N VAL A 310 11.02 21.39 8.42
CA VAL A 310 10.12 21.78 9.52
C VAL A 310 8.69 21.97 8.99
N ARG A 311 8.50 22.69 7.89
CA ARG A 311 7.19 22.87 7.28
C ARG A 311 6.53 21.55 6.86
N LEU A 312 7.32 20.63 6.29
CA LEU A 312 6.82 19.30 5.94
C LEU A 312 6.42 18.50 7.19
N LEU A 313 7.25 18.51 8.22
CA LEU A 313 6.94 17.84 9.49
C LEU A 313 5.66 18.42 10.10
N LEU A 314 5.52 19.75 10.16
CA LEU A 314 4.30 20.39 10.67
C LEU A 314 3.05 20.02 9.85
N SER A 315 3.15 19.94 8.52
CA SER A 315 2.04 19.50 7.65
C SER A 315 1.64 18.06 7.95
N PHE A 316 2.62 17.18 8.17
CA PHE A 316 2.38 15.78 8.53
C PHE A 316 1.79 15.65 9.93
N SER A 317 2.26 16.44 10.90
CA SER A 317 1.82 16.43 12.30
C SER A 317 0.43 17.05 12.52
N LEU A 318 -0.07 17.88 11.58
CA LEU A 318 -1.40 18.45 11.67
C LEU A 318 -2.51 17.38 11.66
N TRP A 319 -2.32 16.33 10.86
CA TRP A 319 -3.33 15.28 10.68
C TRP A 319 -3.53 14.39 11.90
N PRO A 320 -2.49 13.93 12.62
CA PRO A 320 -2.67 13.28 13.91
C PRO A 320 -3.42 14.12 14.92
N LEU A 321 -3.20 15.45 14.96
CA LEU A 321 -3.95 16.30 15.87
C LEU A 321 -5.45 16.30 15.53
N VAL A 322 -5.79 16.23 14.24
CA VAL A 322 -7.19 16.07 13.79
C VAL A 322 -7.72 14.68 14.15
N GLY A 323 -6.95 13.61 13.92
CA GLY A 323 -7.32 12.23 14.21
C GLY A 323 -7.51 11.96 15.70
N ILE A 324 -6.48 12.25 16.50
CA ILE A 324 -6.50 12.16 17.97
C ILE A 324 -7.55 13.09 18.56
N GLY A 325 -7.70 14.31 18.02
CA GLY A 325 -8.76 15.22 18.43
C GLY A 325 -10.14 14.62 18.16
N SER A 326 -10.35 14.01 17.00
CA SER A 326 -11.61 13.32 16.66
C SER A 326 -11.85 12.11 17.55
N TRP A 327 -10.82 11.30 17.82
CA TRP A 327 -10.88 10.16 18.73
C TRP A 327 -11.17 10.57 20.17
N ALA A 328 -10.48 11.59 20.69
CA ALA A 328 -10.68 12.10 22.04
C ALA A 328 -12.09 12.70 22.21
N LEU A 329 -12.62 13.38 21.18
CA LEU A 329 -14.01 13.81 21.14
C LEU A 329 -14.99 12.62 21.15
N CYS A 330 -14.62 11.50 20.53
CA CYS A 330 -15.40 10.27 20.54
C CYS A 330 -15.24 9.43 21.82
N GLN A 331 -14.24 9.67 22.69
CA GLN A 331 -14.05 8.94 23.94
C GLN A 331 -14.53 9.73 25.17
N GLY A 332 -14.52 11.07 25.10
CA GLY A 332 -15.03 11.95 26.16
C GLY A 332 -16.53 12.18 26.10
N TRP A 333 -17.17 11.91 24.95
CA TRP A 333 -18.59 11.65 24.82
C TRP A 333 -18.75 10.15 24.64
N ASP A 334 -19.74 9.51 25.28
CA ASP A 334 -20.24 8.23 24.77
C ASP A 334 -20.50 8.45 23.28
N PRO A 335 -19.62 7.97 22.37
CA PRO A 335 -19.77 8.30 20.97
C PRO A 335 -21.09 7.68 20.59
N PRO A 336 -22.03 8.44 20.00
CA PRO A 336 -23.28 7.85 19.54
C PRO A 336 -22.92 6.61 18.74
N GLU A 337 -23.55 5.47 18.97
CA GLU A 337 -23.28 4.22 18.21
C GLU A 337 -23.25 4.47 16.69
N ALA A 338 -23.98 5.51 16.26
CA ALA A 338 -23.97 6.07 14.91
C ALA A 338 -22.59 6.53 14.37
N LEU A 339 -21.56 6.76 15.20
CA LEU A 339 -20.21 7.16 14.77
C LEU A 339 -19.26 5.98 14.58
N LEU A 340 -19.53 4.81 15.18
CA LEU A 340 -18.68 3.63 15.02
C LEU A 340 -18.49 3.21 13.55
N PRO A 341 -19.55 3.17 12.70
CA PRO A 341 -19.40 2.86 11.29
C PRO A 341 -18.55 3.88 10.53
N PHE A 342 -18.48 5.14 10.99
CA PHE A 342 -17.67 6.18 10.36
C PHE A 342 -16.17 5.90 10.52
N LEU A 343 -15.75 5.45 11.70
CA LEU A 343 -14.36 5.08 11.98
C LEU A 343 -13.94 3.88 11.11
N SER A 344 -14.77 2.83 11.06
CA SER A 344 -14.56 1.65 10.21
C SER A 344 -14.51 2.00 8.71
N ALA A 345 -15.40 2.89 8.26
CA ALA A 345 -15.41 3.38 6.89
C ALA A 345 -14.15 4.20 6.55
N GLY A 346 -13.65 4.98 7.51
CA GLY A 346 -12.41 5.74 7.39
C GLY A 346 -11.20 4.83 7.09
N LEU A 347 -11.08 3.71 7.81
CA LEU A 347 -10.03 2.71 7.57
C LEU A 347 -10.14 2.09 6.17
N LEU A 348 -11.33 1.64 5.77
CA LEU A 348 -11.55 1.06 4.44
C LEU A 348 -11.28 2.07 3.31
N ALA A 349 -11.70 3.32 3.51
CA ALA A 349 -11.44 4.42 2.58
C ALA A 349 -9.93 4.70 2.47
N HIS A 350 -9.20 4.70 3.58
CA HIS A 350 -7.74 4.81 3.59
C HIS A 350 -7.08 3.69 2.78
N TYR A 351 -7.43 2.43 3.04
CA TYR A 351 -6.88 1.28 2.31
C TYR A 351 -7.09 1.41 0.79
N TRP A 352 -8.27 1.88 0.39
CA TRP A 352 -8.57 2.18 -1.00
C TRP A 352 -7.70 3.30 -1.58
N LEU A 353 -7.64 4.45 -0.88
CA LEU A 353 -6.93 5.64 -1.34
C LEU A 353 -5.44 5.35 -1.51
N ASP A 354 -4.82 4.77 -0.48
CA ASP A 354 -3.38 4.52 -0.48
C ASP A 354 -2.96 3.61 -1.65
N GLY A 355 -3.77 2.58 -1.94
CA GLY A 355 -3.56 1.69 -3.08
C GLY A 355 -3.58 2.37 -4.46
N ARG A 356 -4.05 3.63 -4.56
CA ARG A 356 -4.25 4.35 -5.83
C ARG A 356 -3.41 5.63 -5.98
N ILE A 357 -3.11 6.34 -4.89
CA ILE A 357 -2.38 7.62 -4.95
C ILE A 357 -0.89 7.46 -5.31
N TRP A 358 -0.34 6.25 -5.20
CA TRP A 358 1.06 5.94 -5.55
C TRP A 358 1.25 5.35 -6.95
N THR A 359 0.15 5.18 -7.70
CA THR A 359 0.18 4.65 -9.06
C THR A 359 0.95 5.55 -10.03
N ARG A 360 1.41 5.00 -11.16
CA ARG A 360 2.01 5.81 -12.24
C ARG A 360 1.06 6.90 -12.72
N ARG A 361 -0.23 6.58 -12.83
CA ARG A 361 -1.29 7.52 -13.20
C ARG A 361 -1.34 8.70 -12.24
N ALA A 362 -1.45 8.46 -10.93
CA ALA A 362 -1.53 9.53 -9.93
C ALA A 362 -0.28 10.44 -9.91
N ARG A 363 0.92 9.86 -10.12
CA ARG A 363 2.18 10.63 -10.18
C ARG A 363 2.31 11.47 -11.45
N ASN A 364 1.92 10.95 -12.60
CA ASN A 364 1.89 11.71 -13.86
C ASN A 364 0.86 12.85 -13.82
N LEU A 365 -0.15 12.71 -12.97
CA LEU A 365 -1.15 13.73 -12.67
C LEU A 365 -0.71 14.67 -11.55
N SER A 366 0.54 14.71 -11.11
CA SER A 366 1.00 15.76 -10.20
C SER A 366 1.68 16.87 -11.01
N PRO A 367 1.41 18.16 -10.78
CA PRO A 367 2.24 19.21 -11.35
C PRO A 367 3.69 19.00 -10.88
N GLN A 368 4.65 19.01 -11.82
CA GLN A 368 6.08 18.97 -11.51
C GLN A 368 6.53 20.26 -10.85
#